data_AF-A0A7T4YBU5-F1
#
_entry.id   AF-A0A7T4YBU5-F1
#
_cell.length_a   1.000
_cell.length_b   1.000
_cell.length_c   1.000
_cell.angle_alpha   90.00
_cell.angle_beta   90.00
_cell.angle_gamma   90.00
#
_symmetry.space_group_name_H-M   'P 1'
#
loop_
_entity.id
_entity.type
_entity.pdbx_description
1 polymer ?
#
loop_
_entity_poly.entity_id
_entity_poly.type
_entity_poly.pdbx_seq_one_letter_code
_entity_poly.pdbx_strand_id
1 'polypeptide(L)'
;MLAHLHGLARTCGPASAADPFPPALRAAICRLARDGGHGLSPAQRTALRQCPGLGPELTPVLHAGSTLSNVAANTLGRLCLHARHCAADARRHADDAVLLAELAALGASARKLADSAPPAGGAPARQASEAAREGLLQDALSTRLSAWNPGDIASLHRWITTPALLALRTMVDRAARANPPQDNPPQDEGTSRGASALAAQRRLLRDWIAAYDGLAGLLTMRMSAQAQSATKRKAAASPVSGQAAEVATANDLFRQLFAIDPVSDAGTALQLDRVRA
;
A
#
# COMPACT_ATOMS: atom_id res chain seq x y z
N MET A 1 14.06 16.96 18.65
CA MET A 1 14.18 15.61 19.24
C MET A 1 15.44 14.87 18.77
N LEU A 2 15.64 14.58 17.47
CA LEU A 2 16.84 13.87 16.99
C LEU A 2 18.16 14.61 17.19
N ALA A 3 18.18 15.94 17.01
CA ALA A 3 19.34 16.78 17.36
C ALA A 3 19.64 16.75 18.88
N HIS A 4 18.60 16.56 19.70
CA HIS A 4 18.70 16.44 21.15
C HIS A 4 19.22 15.05 21.56
N LEU A 5 18.79 13.99 20.89
CA LEU A 5 19.32 12.63 21.05
C LEU A 5 20.78 12.52 20.59
N HIS A 6 21.14 13.19 19.50
CA HIS A 6 22.54 13.31 19.05
C HIS A 6 23.39 14.11 20.04
N GLY A 7 22.82 15.14 20.67
CA GLY A 7 23.46 15.89 21.74
C GLY A 7 23.74 14.99 22.95
N LEU A 8 22.72 14.26 23.42
CA LEU A 8 22.84 13.34 24.55
C LEU A 8 23.85 12.21 24.29
N ALA A 9 23.85 11.61 23.09
CA ALA A 9 24.81 10.56 22.73
C ALA A 9 26.27 11.05 22.66
N ARG A 10 26.52 12.34 22.40
CA ARG A 10 27.87 12.94 22.42
C ARG A 10 28.31 13.37 23.82
N THR A 11 27.38 13.77 24.68
CA THR A 11 27.69 14.23 26.05
C THR A 11 27.81 13.10 27.05
N CYS A 12 27.23 11.93 26.77
CA CYS A 12 27.35 10.75 27.61
C CYS A 12 28.62 9.97 27.23
N GLY A 13 29.75 10.31 27.86
CA GLY A 13 30.99 9.54 27.78
C GLY A 13 30.84 8.09 28.30
N PRO A 14 31.81 7.21 28.02
CA PRO A 14 31.69 5.76 28.21
C PRO A 14 31.73 5.28 29.69
N ALA A 15 31.56 6.14 30.68
CA ALA A 15 31.75 5.77 32.09
C ALA A 15 30.90 6.59 33.08
N SER A 16 29.58 6.52 32.98
CA SER A 16 28.71 6.89 34.12
C SER A 16 27.77 5.73 34.41
N ALA A 17 27.84 5.22 35.65
CA ALA A 17 27.05 4.09 36.13
C ALA A 17 25.55 4.41 36.30
N ALA A 18 25.13 5.64 36.03
CA ALA A 18 23.73 6.05 35.96
C ALA A 18 23.27 6.09 34.50
N ASP A 19 22.26 5.28 34.18
CA ASP A 19 21.60 5.30 32.88
C ASP A 19 21.18 6.74 32.51
N PRO A 20 21.69 7.32 31.41
CA PRO A 20 21.47 8.73 31.08
C PRO A 20 20.04 9.06 30.64
N PHE A 21 19.18 8.06 30.51
CA PHE A 21 17.80 8.22 30.08
C PHE A 21 16.82 7.99 31.23
N PRO A 22 16.00 9.00 31.61
CA PRO A 22 14.89 8.78 32.52
C PRO A 22 13.97 7.64 32.02
N PRO A 23 13.42 6.79 32.91
CA PRO A 23 12.62 5.62 32.51
C PRO A 23 11.45 5.96 31.55
N ALA A 24 10.81 7.11 31.75
CA ALA A 24 9.73 7.57 30.89
C ALA A 24 10.22 7.91 29.46
N LEU A 25 11.39 8.54 29.33
CA LEU A 25 11.99 8.87 28.04
C LEU A 25 12.48 7.61 27.32
N ARG A 26 13.12 6.68 28.04
CA ARG A 26 13.50 5.35 27.53
C ARG A 26 12.27 4.62 26.98
N ALA A 27 11.19 4.55 27.76
CA ALA A 27 9.94 3.91 27.32
C ALA A 27 9.35 4.59 26.07
N ALA A 28 9.38 5.92 25.98
CA ALA A 28 8.89 6.65 24.81
C ALA A 28 9.74 6.39 23.55
N ILE A 29 11.08 6.34 23.69
CA ILE A 29 11.98 6.03 22.57
C ILE A 29 11.78 4.59 22.11
N CYS A 30 11.63 3.64 23.03
CA CYS A 30 11.35 2.24 22.68
C CYS A 30 10.01 2.07 21.96
N ARG A 31 8.96 2.78 22.39
CA ARG A 31 7.67 2.82 21.68
C ARG A 31 7.84 3.41 20.28
N LEU A 32 8.51 4.55 20.16
CA LEU A 32 8.72 5.20 18.87
C LEU A 32 9.55 4.34 17.90
N ALA A 33 10.56 3.63 18.40
CA ALA A 33 11.34 2.68 17.60
C ALA A 33 10.52 1.45 17.19
N ARG A 34 9.55 1.02 18.00
CA ARG A 34 8.64 -0.07 17.65
C ARG A 34 7.63 0.38 16.60
N ASP A 35 6.92 1.46 16.88
CA ASP A 35 5.79 1.94 16.09
C ASP A 35 6.27 2.57 14.76
N GLY A 36 7.37 3.32 14.80
CA GLY A 36 7.93 4.02 13.63
C GLY A 36 9.21 3.43 13.05
N GLY A 37 9.75 2.34 13.62
CA GLY A 37 11.08 1.80 13.27
C GLY A 37 11.27 1.43 11.81
N HIS A 38 10.19 1.07 11.12
CA HIS A 38 10.17 0.75 9.70
C HIS A 38 10.27 1.99 8.79
N GLY A 39 9.89 3.17 9.29
CA GLY A 39 9.99 4.46 8.63
C GLY A 39 11.28 5.23 8.93
N LEU A 40 12.11 4.73 9.86
CA LEU A 40 13.38 5.38 10.20
C LEU A 40 14.40 5.27 9.06
N SER A 41 15.04 6.40 8.75
CA SER A 41 16.15 6.43 7.80
C SER A 41 17.34 5.60 8.29
N PRO A 42 18.22 5.13 7.39
CA PRO A 42 19.43 4.41 7.79
C PRO A 42 20.27 5.19 8.81
N ALA A 43 20.40 6.51 8.62
CA ALA A 43 21.12 7.39 9.54
C ALA A 43 20.46 7.46 10.93
N GLN A 44 19.12 7.54 10.99
CA GLN A 44 18.38 7.53 12.25
C GLN A 44 18.54 6.20 13.00
N ARG A 45 18.50 5.08 12.27
CA ARG A 45 18.71 3.74 12.84
C ARG A 45 20.12 3.57 13.39
N THR A 46 21.13 4.04 12.66
CA THR A 46 22.53 4.01 13.13
C THR A 46 22.71 4.86 14.38
N ALA A 47 22.13 6.07 14.40
CA ALA A 47 22.19 6.95 15.58
C ALA A 47 21.56 6.28 16.82
N LEU A 48 20.38 5.67 16.70
CA LEU A 48 19.73 4.98 17.82
C LEU A 48 20.50 3.74 18.30
N ARG A 49 21.17 3.01 17.39
CA ARG A 49 22.02 1.87 17.76
C ARG A 49 23.29 2.31 18.50
N GLN A 50 23.81 3.48 18.17
CA GLN A 50 25.03 4.03 18.78
C GLN A 50 24.76 4.77 20.10
N CYS A 51 23.50 4.99 20.47
CA CYS A 51 23.14 5.58 21.77
C CYS A 51 23.63 4.70 22.94
N PRO A 52 24.50 5.19 23.83
CA PRO A 52 24.91 4.46 25.02
C PRO A 52 23.70 4.11 25.89
N GLY A 53 23.63 2.88 26.42
CA GLY A 53 22.54 2.43 27.29
C GLY A 53 21.22 2.05 26.60
N LEU A 54 20.88 2.65 25.45
CA LEU A 54 19.66 2.33 24.67
C LEU A 54 19.93 1.44 23.46
N GLY A 55 21.12 1.54 22.86
CA GLY A 55 21.51 0.82 21.65
C GLY A 55 21.26 -0.69 21.71
N PRO A 56 21.72 -1.41 22.76
CA PRO A 56 21.50 -2.85 22.88
C PRO A 56 20.02 -3.25 22.93
N GLU A 57 19.17 -2.48 23.62
CA GLU A 57 17.73 -2.74 23.71
C GLU A 57 16.98 -2.45 22.41
N LEU A 58 17.38 -1.39 21.70
CA LEU A 58 16.73 -0.99 20.46
C LEU A 58 17.20 -1.80 19.25
N THR A 59 18.39 -2.39 19.30
CA THR A 59 18.96 -3.17 18.18
C THR A 59 18.01 -4.22 17.59
N PRO A 60 17.36 -5.11 18.37
CA PRO A 60 16.42 -6.09 17.82
C PRO A 60 15.21 -5.43 17.14
N VAL A 61 14.65 -4.39 17.76
CA VAL A 61 13.48 -3.64 17.23
C VAL A 61 13.84 -2.92 15.92
N LEU A 62 15.00 -2.25 15.88
CA LEU A 62 15.49 -1.56 14.69
C LEU A 62 15.87 -2.51 13.56
N HIS A 63 16.36 -3.72 13.90
CA HIS A 63 16.60 -4.77 12.92
C HIS A 63 15.27 -5.29 12.34
N ALA A 64 14.30 -5.63 13.19
CA ALA A 64 12.97 -6.07 12.77
C ALA A 64 12.25 -5.01 11.93
N GLY A 65 12.34 -3.72 12.31
CA GLY A 65 11.80 -2.60 11.53
C GLY A 65 12.46 -2.45 10.16
N SER A 66 13.79 -2.62 10.08
CA SER A 66 14.51 -2.64 8.80
C SER A 66 14.06 -3.80 7.92
N THR A 67 13.88 -4.99 8.50
CA THR A 67 13.42 -6.18 7.77
C THR A 67 12.01 -5.96 7.24
N LEU A 68 11.09 -5.45 8.06
CA LEU A 68 9.73 -5.10 7.62
C LEU A 68 9.76 -4.11 6.45
N SER A 69 10.55 -3.03 6.56
CA SER A 69 10.65 -2.01 5.52
C SER A 69 11.20 -2.56 4.19
N ASN A 70 12.19 -3.46 4.25
CA ASN A 70 12.79 -4.09 3.07
C ASN A 70 11.85 -5.12 2.45
N VAL A 71 11.22 -5.98 3.26
CA VAL A 71 10.24 -6.97 2.78
C VAL A 71 9.05 -6.25 2.14
N ALA A 72 8.53 -5.19 2.78
CA ALA A 72 7.45 -4.39 2.20
C ALA A 72 7.84 -3.79 0.84
N ALA A 73 9.05 -3.23 0.71
CA ALA A 73 9.52 -2.67 -0.56
C ALA A 73 9.64 -3.74 -1.65
N ASN A 74 10.26 -4.89 -1.35
CA ASN A 74 10.48 -5.96 -2.30
C ASN A 74 9.18 -6.63 -2.72
N THR A 75 8.32 -6.99 -1.76
CA THR A 75 7.03 -7.62 -2.00
C THR A 75 6.15 -6.71 -2.85
N LEU A 76 6.01 -5.43 -2.50
CA LEU A 76 5.24 -4.50 -3.31
C LEU A 76 5.85 -4.35 -4.71
N GLY A 77 7.17 -4.14 -4.82
CA GLY A 77 7.83 -4.02 -6.13
C GLY A 77 7.53 -5.20 -7.05
N ARG A 78 7.61 -6.43 -6.54
CA ARG A 78 7.30 -7.65 -7.31
C ARG A 78 5.82 -7.80 -7.60
N LEU A 79 4.93 -7.52 -6.65
CA LEU A 79 3.48 -7.51 -6.87
C LEU A 79 3.07 -6.50 -7.96
N CYS A 80 3.67 -5.32 -8.01
CA CYS A 80 3.42 -4.34 -9.06
C CYS A 80 3.87 -4.83 -10.43
N LEU A 81 5.10 -5.34 -10.51
CA LEU A 81 5.61 -5.93 -11.74
C LEU A 81 4.68 -7.05 -12.21
N HIS A 82 4.31 -7.97 -11.33
CA HIS A 82 3.40 -9.06 -11.66
C HIS A 82 2.03 -8.56 -12.12
N ALA A 83 1.42 -7.61 -11.40
CA ALA A 83 0.12 -7.05 -11.78
C ALA A 83 0.13 -6.40 -13.16
N ARG A 84 1.24 -5.75 -13.56
CA ARG A 84 1.42 -5.22 -14.92
C ARG A 84 1.47 -6.33 -15.99
N HIS A 85 2.12 -7.45 -15.70
CA HIS A 85 2.26 -8.57 -16.65
C HIS A 85 1.00 -9.45 -16.72
N CYS A 86 0.36 -9.76 -15.58
CA CYS A 86 -0.84 -10.60 -15.54
C CYS A 86 -2.10 -9.90 -16.06
N ALA A 87 -2.15 -8.57 -16.06
CA ALA A 87 -3.19 -7.85 -16.79
C ALA A 87 -3.17 -8.16 -18.31
N ALA A 88 -2.03 -8.62 -18.83
CA ALA A 88 -1.86 -8.99 -20.24
C ALA A 88 -2.04 -10.49 -20.52
N ASP A 89 -1.84 -11.39 -19.55
CA ASP A 89 -1.89 -12.85 -19.76
C ASP A 89 -2.44 -13.63 -18.54
N ALA A 90 -3.67 -14.12 -18.66
CA ALA A 90 -4.36 -14.90 -17.61
C ALA A 90 -3.87 -16.35 -17.46
N ARG A 91 -2.82 -16.78 -18.17
CA ARG A 91 -2.32 -18.17 -18.15
C ARG A 91 -1.12 -18.41 -17.24
N ARG A 92 -0.59 -17.38 -16.56
CA ARG A 92 0.64 -17.45 -15.75
C ARG A 92 0.39 -17.44 -14.23
N HIS A 93 -0.42 -18.39 -13.76
CA HIS A 93 -0.78 -18.52 -12.34
C HIS A 93 0.26 -19.25 -11.46
N ALA A 94 1.37 -19.74 -12.03
CA ALA A 94 2.44 -20.39 -11.26
C ALA A 94 3.21 -19.41 -10.36
N ASP A 95 3.35 -18.16 -10.80
CA ASP A 95 4.03 -17.09 -10.05
C ASP A 95 3.19 -16.61 -8.85
N ASP A 96 1.89 -16.90 -8.83
CA ASP A 96 1.00 -16.49 -7.75
C ASP A 96 1.45 -17.12 -6.42
N ALA A 97 1.85 -18.40 -6.40
CA ALA A 97 2.27 -19.09 -5.17
C ALA A 97 3.48 -18.43 -4.46
N VAL A 98 4.44 -17.93 -5.24
CA VAL A 98 5.61 -17.21 -4.71
C VAL A 98 5.18 -15.86 -4.13
N LEU A 99 4.30 -15.14 -4.81
CA LEU A 99 3.77 -13.86 -4.35
C LEU A 99 2.88 -14.02 -3.10
N LEU A 100 2.19 -15.15 -2.96
CA LEU A 100 1.50 -15.51 -1.72
C LEU A 100 2.49 -15.73 -0.57
N ALA A 101 3.58 -16.45 -0.80
CA ALA A 101 4.61 -16.62 0.23
C ALA A 101 5.22 -15.28 0.67
N GLU A 102 5.36 -14.33 -0.26
CA GLU A 102 5.89 -12.99 0.03
C GLU A 102 4.94 -12.12 0.86
N LEU A 103 3.62 -12.20 0.62
CA LEU A 103 2.61 -11.56 1.46
C LEU A 103 2.59 -12.18 2.86
N ALA A 104 2.72 -13.50 2.97
CA ALA A 104 2.84 -14.17 4.26
C ALA A 104 4.11 -13.74 5.00
N ALA A 105 5.24 -13.61 4.30
CA ALA A 105 6.50 -13.13 4.85
C ALA A 105 6.43 -11.67 5.33
N LEU A 106 5.69 -10.83 4.62
CA LEU A 106 5.41 -9.45 5.04
C LEU A 106 4.61 -9.43 6.36
N GLY A 107 3.50 -10.14 6.43
CA GLY A 107 2.70 -10.24 7.65
C GLY A 107 3.48 -10.85 8.82
N ALA A 108 4.30 -11.88 8.56
CA ALA A 108 5.18 -12.47 9.55
C ALA A 108 6.27 -11.50 10.05
N SER A 109 6.78 -10.62 9.18
CA SER A 109 7.75 -9.58 9.56
C SER A 109 7.12 -8.51 10.43
N ALA A 110 5.90 -8.07 10.11
CA ALA A 110 5.13 -7.16 10.96
C ALA A 110 4.84 -7.76 12.33
N ARG A 111 4.48 -9.05 12.38
CA ARG A 111 4.31 -9.78 13.65
C ARG A 111 5.60 -9.84 14.44
N LYS A 112 6.74 -10.20 13.82
CA LYS A 112 8.04 -10.23 14.51
C LYS A 112 8.39 -8.89 15.15
N LEU A 113 8.07 -7.78 14.48
CA LEU A 113 8.24 -6.44 15.05
C LEU A 113 7.26 -6.19 16.20
N ALA A 114 5.99 -6.57 16.06
CA ALA A 114 5.01 -6.47 17.15
C ALA A 114 5.42 -7.31 18.38
N ASP A 115 5.97 -8.51 18.17
CA ASP A 115 6.39 -9.43 19.24
C ASP A 115 7.76 -9.07 19.85
N SER A 116 8.52 -8.15 19.24
CA SER A 116 9.84 -7.73 19.74
C SER A 116 9.79 -6.88 21.01
N ALA A 117 8.59 -6.54 21.50
CA ALA A 117 8.38 -5.87 22.78
C ALA A 117 7.96 -6.86 23.87
N PRO A 118 8.31 -6.61 25.15
CA PRO A 118 7.91 -7.48 26.24
C PRO A 118 6.37 -7.54 26.33
N PRO A 119 5.78 -8.74 26.41
CA PRO A 119 4.33 -8.87 26.55
C PRO A 119 3.92 -8.38 27.94
N ALA A 120 3.08 -7.36 28.00
CA ALA A 120 2.28 -7.12 29.19
C ALA A 120 1.23 -8.25 29.23
N GLY A 121 1.37 -9.25 30.11
CA GLY A 121 0.68 -10.55 30.01
C GLY A 121 -0.84 -10.56 29.82
N GLY A 122 -1.38 -11.69 29.31
CA GLY A 122 -2.82 -12.00 29.27
C GLY A 122 -3.49 -11.98 27.88
N ALA A 123 -4.79 -12.34 27.83
CA ALA A 123 -5.65 -12.20 26.64
C ALA A 123 -5.76 -10.76 26.06
N PRO A 124 -5.84 -9.67 26.87
CA PRO A 124 -5.79 -8.30 26.33
C PRO A 124 -4.47 -7.98 25.64
N ALA A 125 -3.38 -8.66 26.03
CA ALA A 125 -2.08 -8.54 25.37
C ALA A 125 -2.07 -9.06 23.93
N ARG A 126 -2.83 -10.14 23.68
CA ARG A 126 -2.91 -10.76 22.34
C ARG A 126 -3.65 -9.86 21.37
N GLN A 127 -4.80 -9.31 21.78
CA GLN A 127 -5.55 -8.35 20.96
C GLN A 127 -4.74 -7.07 20.71
N ALA A 128 -4.03 -6.55 21.72
CA ALA A 128 -3.15 -5.42 21.55
C ALA A 128 -1.97 -5.71 20.60
N SER A 129 -1.41 -6.92 20.66
CA SER A 129 -0.34 -7.35 19.72
C SER A 129 -0.86 -7.51 18.29
N GLU A 130 -2.07 -8.04 18.11
CA GLU A 130 -2.70 -8.17 16.79
C GLU A 130 -3.01 -6.79 16.17
N ALA A 131 -3.56 -5.86 16.96
CA ALA A 131 -3.79 -4.48 16.53
C ALA A 131 -2.47 -3.75 16.22
N ALA A 132 -1.42 -3.95 17.04
CA ALA A 132 -0.10 -3.40 16.78
C ALA A 132 0.51 -3.95 15.49
N ARG A 133 0.40 -5.26 15.24
CA ARG A 133 0.82 -5.90 14.00
C ARG A 133 0.12 -5.29 12.79
N GLU A 134 -1.20 -5.11 12.87
CA GLU A 134 -2.00 -4.53 11.79
C GLU A 134 -1.60 -3.08 11.50
N GLY A 135 -1.47 -2.25 12.54
CA GLY A 135 -0.99 -0.86 12.40
C GLY A 135 0.39 -0.79 11.73
N LEU A 136 1.35 -1.59 12.19
CA LEU A 136 2.70 -1.65 11.62
C LEU A 136 2.71 -2.06 10.15
N LEU A 137 1.85 -3.02 9.78
CA LEU A 137 1.71 -3.48 8.41
C LEU A 137 1.08 -2.40 7.52
N GLN A 138 0.00 -1.77 7.99
CA GLN A 138 -0.66 -0.67 7.28
C GLN A 138 0.28 0.52 7.07
N ASP A 139 1.04 0.92 8.08
CA ASP A 139 1.99 2.04 7.99
C ASP A 139 3.13 1.74 7.01
N ALA A 140 3.71 0.53 7.09
CA ALA A 140 4.77 0.11 6.17
C ALA A 140 4.30 0.08 4.72
N LEU A 141 3.10 -0.45 4.47
CA LEU A 141 2.49 -0.49 3.13
C LEU A 141 2.12 0.92 2.65
N SER A 142 1.47 1.74 3.47
CA SER A 142 1.05 3.11 3.13
C SER A 142 2.24 3.99 2.77
N THR A 143 3.32 3.90 3.55
CA THR A 143 4.58 4.61 3.30
C THR A 143 5.14 4.26 1.93
N ARG A 144 5.15 2.97 1.57
CA ARG A 144 5.68 2.53 0.27
C ARG A 144 4.77 2.90 -0.90
N LEU A 145 3.46 2.75 -0.73
CA LEU A 145 2.47 3.15 -1.74
C LEU A 145 2.47 4.67 -1.97
N SER A 146 2.92 5.49 -1.02
CA SER A 146 3.03 6.96 -1.21
C SER A 146 3.99 7.35 -2.34
N ALA A 147 5.01 6.54 -2.59
CA ALA A 147 6.03 6.78 -3.62
C ALA A 147 5.67 6.21 -5.00
N TRP A 148 4.49 5.63 -5.16
CA TRP A 148 4.10 4.92 -6.39
C TRP A 148 3.24 5.76 -7.32
N ASN A 149 3.36 5.44 -8.61
CA ASN A 149 2.56 6.09 -9.64
C ASN A 149 1.09 5.61 -9.58
N PRO A 150 0.12 6.49 -9.88
CA PRO A 150 -1.30 6.14 -9.89
C PRO A 150 -1.66 4.94 -10.79
N GLY A 151 -1.01 4.81 -11.95
CA GLY A 151 -1.23 3.69 -12.86
C GLY A 151 -0.86 2.35 -12.25
N ASP A 152 0.23 2.31 -11.48
CA ASP A 152 0.70 1.09 -10.81
C ASP A 152 -0.22 0.67 -9.69
N ILE A 153 -0.71 1.64 -8.93
CA ILE A 153 -1.72 1.44 -7.89
C ILE A 153 -3.00 0.87 -8.52
N ALA A 154 -3.43 1.40 -9.67
CA ALA A 154 -4.62 0.92 -10.37
C ALA A 154 -4.45 -0.51 -10.92
N SER A 155 -3.32 -0.81 -11.56
CA SER A 155 -3.01 -2.16 -12.05
C SER A 155 -2.95 -3.17 -10.91
N LEU A 156 -2.29 -2.83 -9.80
CA LEU A 156 -2.23 -3.68 -8.62
C LEU A 156 -3.62 -3.89 -8.01
N HIS A 157 -4.39 -2.81 -7.84
CA HIS A 157 -5.77 -2.88 -7.33
C HIS A 157 -6.62 -3.82 -8.19
N ARG A 158 -6.60 -3.65 -9.52
CA ARG A 158 -7.36 -4.51 -10.44
C ARG A 158 -6.97 -5.97 -10.30
N TRP A 159 -5.67 -6.26 -10.23
CA TRP A 159 -5.17 -7.63 -10.07
C TRP A 159 -5.65 -8.25 -8.77
N ILE A 160 -5.46 -7.58 -7.61
CA ILE A 160 -5.88 -8.15 -6.31
C ILE A 160 -7.39 -8.36 -6.21
N THR A 161 -8.19 -7.55 -6.90
CA THR A 161 -9.67 -7.69 -6.91
C THR A 161 -10.19 -8.70 -7.92
N THR A 162 -9.32 -9.44 -8.61
CA THR A 162 -9.77 -10.49 -9.55
C THR A 162 -10.56 -11.58 -8.81
N PRO A 163 -11.56 -12.21 -9.47
CA PRO A 163 -12.35 -13.28 -8.86
C PRO A 163 -11.49 -14.44 -8.33
N ALA A 164 -10.40 -14.78 -9.04
CA ALA A 164 -9.48 -15.83 -8.64
C ALA A 164 -8.77 -15.53 -7.31
N LEU A 165 -8.27 -14.30 -7.12
CA LEU A 165 -7.60 -13.91 -5.87
C LEU A 165 -8.59 -13.76 -4.71
N LEU A 166 -9.81 -13.29 -4.96
CA LEU A 166 -10.86 -13.25 -3.95
C LEU A 166 -11.30 -14.66 -3.50
N ALA A 167 -11.41 -15.60 -4.45
CA ALA A 167 -11.70 -17.00 -4.16
C ALA A 167 -10.56 -17.62 -3.33
N LEU A 168 -9.31 -17.38 -3.71
CA LEU A 168 -8.14 -17.82 -2.96
C LEU A 168 -8.12 -17.26 -1.54
N ARG A 169 -8.36 -15.95 -1.36
CA ARG A 169 -8.45 -15.31 -0.05
C ARG A 169 -9.50 -15.99 0.83
N THR A 170 -10.66 -16.30 0.25
CA THR A 170 -11.74 -17.00 0.94
C THR A 170 -11.35 -18.43 1.34
N MET A 171 -10.64 -19.16 0.47
CA MET A 171 -10.12 -20.50 0.80
C MET A 171 -9.09 -20.43 1.93
N VAL A 172 -8.17 -19.46 1.88
CA VAL A 172 -7.14 -19.26 2.90
C VAL A 172 -7.75 -18.89 4.26
N ASP A 173 -8.77 -18.03 4.29
CA ASP A 173 -9.51 -17.67 5.51
C ASP A 173 -10.20 -18.89 6.14
N ARG A 174 -10.85 -19.73 5.33
CA ARG A 174 -11.44 -21.00 5.82
C ARG A 174 -10.37 -21.92 6.38
N ALA A 175 -9.25 -22.10 5.68
CA ALA A 175 -8.14 -22.94 6.12
C ALA A 175 -7.47 -22.42 7.41
N ALA A 176 -7.38 -21.11 7.58
CA ALA A 176 -6.85 -20.47 8.77
C ALA A 176 -7.77 -20.64 9.99
N ARG A 177 -9.09 -20.66 9.78
CA ARG A 177 -10.13 -20.77 10.82
C ARG A 177 -10.55 -22.19 11.17
N ALA A 178 -10.24 -23.18 10.32
CA ALA A 178 -10.71 -24.54 10.50
C ALA A 178 -10.35 -25.06 11.91
N ASN A 179 -11.30 -25.07 12.83
CA ASN A 179 -11.23 -25.89 14.03
C ASN A 179 -11.53 -27.33 13.61
N PRO A 180 -10.92 -28.35 14.25
CA PRO A 180 -11.38 -29.73 14.03
C PRO A 180 -12.88 -29.83 14.40
N PRO A 181 -13.63 -30.74 13.76
CA PRO A 181 -15.05 -30.93 14.04
C PRO A 181 -15.29 -31.24 15.52
N GLN A 182 -16.36 -30.65 16.05
CA GLN A 182 -16.75 -30.63 17.46
C GLN A 182 -17.03 -32.03 18.05
N ASP A 183 -17.20 -33.04 17.19
CA ASP A 183 -17.42 -34.44 17.57
C ASP A 183 -16.10 -35.22 17.81
N ASN A 184 -14.95 -34.63 17.49
CA ASN A 184 -13.63 -35.13 17.87
C ASN A 184 -12.84 -33.96 18.47
N PRO A 185 -12.90 -33.75 19.81
CA PRO A 185 -11.95 -32.84 20.44
C PRO A 185 -10.54 -33.28 20.04
N PRO A 186 -9.62 -32.36 19.72
CA PRO A 186 -8.26 -32.76 19.40
C PRO A 186 -7.70 -33.52 20.60
N GLN A 187 -7.55 -34.84 20.45
CA GLN A 187 -6.78 -35.68 21.38
C GLN A 187 -5.29 -35.27 21.43
N ASP A 188 -4.92 -34.24 20.67
CA ASP A 188 -3.62 -33.59 20.66
C ASP A 188 -3.74 -32.12 21.14
N GLU A 189 -4.21 -31.92 22.38
CA GLU A 189 -3.63 -30.87 23.26
C GLU A 189 -2.23 -31.27 23.75
N GLY A 190 -1.58 -32.21 23.06
CA GLY A 190 -0.20 -32.61 23.27
C GLY A 190 0.78 -31.71 22.51
N THR A 191 1.99 -31.61 23.06
CA THR A 191 3.20 -31.01 22.47
C THR A 191 3.71 -31.77 21.23
N SER A 192 2.82 -32.40 20.44
CA SER A 192 3.20 -33.19 19.28
C SER A 192 3.79 -32.29 18.19
N ARG A 193 4.78 -32.82 17.44
CA ARG A 193 5.39 -32.09 16.32
C ARG A 193 4.36 -31.75 15.25
N GLY A 194 3.36 -32.60 15.06
CA GLY A 194 2.26 -32.39 14.11
C GLY A 194 1.36 -31.22 14.48
N ALA A 195 0.90 -31.15 15.73
CA ALA A 195 0.09 -30.03 16.23
C ALA A 195 0.83 -28.69 16.15
N SER A 196 2.14 -28.70 16.47
CA SER A 196 3.00 -27.52 16.36
C SER A 196 3.18 -27.06 14.91
N ALA A 197 3.38 -27.98 13.97
CA ALA A 197 3.53 -27.67 12.55
C ALA A 197 2.24 -27.09 11.95
N LEU A 198 1.09 -27.67 12.29
CA LEU A 198 -0.22 -27.20 11.84
C LEU A 198 -0.57 -25.83 12.44
N ALA A 199 -0.24 -25.60 13.72
CA ALA A 199 -0.36 -24.27 14.33
C ALA A 199 0.53 -23.22 13.64
N ALA A 200 1.75 -23.59 13.24
CA ALA A 200 2.65 -22.71 12.49
C ALA A 200 2.10 -22.39 11.09
N GLN A 201 1.56 -23.38 10.38
CA GLN A 201 0.92 -23.17 9.07
C GLN A 201 -0.29 -22.22 9.17
N ARG A 202 -1.19 -22.44 10.14
CA ARG A 202 -2.33 -21.53 10.36
C ARG A 202 -1.91 -20.11 10.71
N ARG A 203 -0.78 -19.94 11.42
CA ARG A 203 -0.22 -18.61 11.70
C ARG A 203 0.25 -17.91 10.42
N LEU A 204 0.92 -18.63 9.51
CA LEU A 204 1.33 -18.08 8.22
C LEU A 204 0.13 -17.69 7.35
N LEU A 205 -0.93 -18.50 7.33
CA LEU A 205 -2.16 -18.15 6.62
C LEU A 205 -2.82 -16.89 7.20
N ARG A 206 -2.82 -16.71 8.52
CA ARG A 206 -3.31 -15.48 9.16
C ARG A 206 -2.44 -14.26 8.89
N ASP A 207 -1.13 -14.43 8.74
CA ASP A 207 -0.25 -13.34 8.30
C ASP A 207 -0.53 -12.93 6.87
N TRP A 208 -0.73 -13.92 6.01
CA TRP A 208 -1.10 -13.70 4.63
C TRP A 208 -2.40 -12.89 4.51
N ILE A 209 -3.45 -13.30 5.23
CA ILE A 209 -4.75 -12.61 5.22
C ILE A 209 -4.59 -11.16 5.69
N ALA A 210 -3.88 -10.93 6.79
CA ALA A 210 -3.66 -9.58 7.31
C ALA A 210 -2.90 -8.70 6.31
N ALA A 211 -1.86 -9.24 5.67
CA ALA A 211 -1.11 -8.53 4.64
C ALA A 211 -1.96 -8.20 3.41
N TYR A 212 -2.76 -9.17 2.95
CA TYR A 212 -3.64 -9.03 1.81
C TYR A 212 -4.76 -8.00 2.08
N ASP A 213 -5.51 -8.16 3.18
CA ASP A 213 -6.64 -7.29 3.52
C ASP A 213 -6.15 -5.86 3.79
N GLY A 214 -5.01 -5.69 4.46
CA GLY A 214 -4.38 -4.38 4.67
C GLY A 214 -3.97 -3.70 3.36
N LEU A 215 -3.35 -4.44 2.44
CA LEU A 215 -3.02 -3.92 1.11
C LEU A 215 -4.28 -3.56 0.30
N ALA A 216 -5.28 -4.44 0.31
CA ALA A 216 -6.53 -4.23 -0.41
C ALA A 216 -7.29 -2.98 0.08
N GLY A 217 -7.38 -2.80 1.39
CA GLY A 217 -7.97 -1.60 2.01
C GLY A 217 -7.25 -0.33 1.58
N LEU A 218 -5.92 -0.31 1.67
CA LEU A 218 -5.10 0.86 1.28
C LEU A 218 -5.26 1.20 -0.21
N LEU A 219 -5.25 0.21 -1.09
CA LEU A 219 -5.45 0.42 -2.52
C LEU A 219 -6.85 0.95 -2.83
N THR A 220 -7.89 0.41 -2.17
CA THR A 220 -9.28 0.86 -2.31
C THR A 220 -9.43 2.33 -1.90
N MET A 221 -8.87 2.72 -0.74
CA MET A 221 -8.89 4.11 -0.28
C MET A 221 -8.16 5.06 -1.24
N ARG A 222 -7.03 4.63 -1.79
CA ARG A 222 -6.29 5.42 -2.80
C ARG A 222 -7.11 5.59 -4.07
N MET A 223 -7.80 4.54 -4.53
CA MET A 223 -8.64 4.59 -5.72
C MET A 223 -9.86 5.49 -5.54
N SER A 224 -10.53 5.44 -4.38
CA SER A 224 -11.65 6.32 -4.09
C SER A 224 -11.23 7.80 -4.03
N ALA A 225 -10.09 8.10 -3.40
CA ALA A 225 -9.54 9.45 -3.36
C ALA A 225 -9.15 9.98 -4.76
N GLN A 226 -8.60 9.13 -5.62
CA GLN A 226 -8.29 9.48 -7.00
C GLN A 226 -9.55 9.70 -7.84
N ALA A 227 -10.57 8.85 -7.70
CA ALA A 227 -11.85 9.02 -8.36
C ALA A 227 -12.53 10.35 -7.94
N GLN A 228 -12.55 10.66 -6.65
CA GLN A 228 -13.07 11.94 -6.15
C GLN A 228 -12.27 13.14 -6.68
N SER A 229 -10.95 13.03 -6.76
CA SER A 229 -10.08 14.09 -7.30
C SER A 229 -10.30 14.29 -8.80
N ALA A 230 -10.49 13.21 -9.57
CA ALA A 230 -10.82 13.26 -10.99
C ALA A 230 -12.22 13.86 -11.22
N THR A 231 -13.21 13.48 -10.41
CA THR A 231 -14.55 14.07 -10.44
C THR A 231 -14.51 15.55 -10.09
N LYS A 232 -13.73 15.97 -9.08
CA LYS A 232 -13.52 17.40 -8.76
C LYS A 232 -12.84 18.16 -9.90
N ARG A 233 -11.83 17.58 -10.53
CA ARG A 233 -11.19 18.18 -11.72
C ARG A 233 -12.15 18.26 -12.91
N LYS A 234 -12.97 17.23 -13.14
CA LYS A 234 -13.97 17.21 -14.22
C LYS A 234 -15.13 18.18 -13.95
N ALA A 235 -15.55 18.31 -12.69
CA ALA A 235 -16.53 19.30 -12.26
C ALA A 235 -15.98 20.73 -12.36
N ALA A 236 -14.71 20.94 -12.01
CA ALA A 236 -14.01 22.20 -12.24
C ALA A 236 -13.72 22.48 -13.73
N ALA A 237 -13.83 21.45 -14.59
CA ALA A 237 -13.55 21.52 -16.03
C ALA A 237 -14.80 21.41 -16.93
N SER A 238 -16.02 21.61 -16.42
CA SER A 238 -17.25 21.59 -17.25
C SER A 238 -18.11 22.85 -17.09
N PRO A 239 -18.74 23.40 -18.16
CA PRO A 239 -18.32 23.51 -19.55
C PRO A 239 -18.38 24.98 -20.02
N VAL A 240 -17.25 25.68 -20.17
CA VAL A 240 -17.22 26.95 -20.93
C VAL A 240 -17.07 26.68 -22.44
N SER A 241 -16.73 25.45 -22.85
CA SER A 241 -16.47 25.11 -24.26
C SER A 241 -17.71 24.62 -25.04
N GLY A 242 -18.87 24.45 -24.41
CA GLY A 242 -20.12 24.13 -25.12
C GLY A 242 -20.81 25.39 -25.62
N GLN A 243 -20.98 26.38 -24.73
CA GLN A 243 -21.62 27.65 -25.09
C GLN A 243 -20.76 28.51 -26.03
N ALA A 244 -19.42 28.48 -25.96
CA ALA A 244 -18.61 29.23 -26.91
C ALA A 244 -18.65 28.64 -28.33
N ALA A 245 -18.75 27.32 -28.47
CA ALA A 245 -18.87 26.64 -29.76
C ALA A 245 -20.28 26.74 -30.35
N GLU A 246 -21.32 26.64 -29.51
CA GLU A 246 -22.72 26.89 -29.90
C GLU A 246 -22.98 28.36 -30.22
N VAL A 247 -22.37 29.31 -29.51
CA VAL A 247 -22.45 30.75 -29.84
C VAL A 247 -21.67 31.05 -31.12
N ALA A 248 -20.51 30.44 -31.36
CA ALA A 248 -19.78 30.62 -32.62
C ALA A 248 -20.56 30.05 -33.82
N THR A 249 -21.12 28.85 -33.70
CA THR A 249 -21.94 28.24 -34.76
C THR A 249 -23.28 28.94 -34.96
N ALA A 250 -23.92 29.43 -33.90
CA ALA A 250 -25.14 30.25 -34.01
C ALA A 250 -24.85 31.62 -34.66
N ASN A 251 -23.69 32.22 -34.39
CA ASN A 251 -23.29 33.51 -34.97
C ASN A 251 -22.89 33.36 -36.46
N ASP A 252 -22.30 32.22 -36.85
CA ASP A 252 -22.05 31.87 -38.26
C ASP A 252 -23.36 31.58 -39.02
N LEU A 253 -24.32 30.88 -38.41
CA LEU A 253 -25.65 30.67 -38.97
C LEU A 253 -26.44 31.98 -39.10
N PHE A 254 -26.34 32.87 -38.11
CA PHE A 254 -26.97 34.20 -38.17
C PHE A 254 -26.34 35.04 -39.29
N ARG A 255 -25.01 35.00 -39.46
CA ARG A 255 -24.36 35.67 -40.59
C ARG A 255 -24.76 35.07 -41.94
N GLN A 256 -24.93 33.76 -42.06
CA GLN A 256 -25.40 33.13 -43.30
C GLN A 256 -26.87 33.45 -43.61
N LEU A 257 -27.73 33.58 -42.59
CA LEU A 257 -29.15 33.90 -42.77
C LEU A 257 -29.42 35.38 -43.06
N PHE A 258 -28.52 36.26 -42.62
CA PHE A 258 -28.63 37.72 -42.78
C PHE A 258 -27.55 38.32 -43.71
N ALA A 259 -26.74 37.49 -44.37
CA ALA A 259 -25.91 37.92 -45.48
C ALA A 259 -26.83 38.30 -46.64
N ILE A 260 -27.09 39.60 -46.78
CA ILE A 260 -27.60 40.19 -48.00
C ILE A 260 -26.50 40.01 -49.06
N ASP A 261 -26.77 39.22 -50.10
CA ASP A 261 -25.87 39.07 -51.24
C ASP A 261 -25.44 40.45 -51.74
N PRO A 262 -24.13 40.74 -51.87
CA PRO A 262 -23.72 41.85 -52.72
C PRO A 262 -24.04 41.47 -54.16
N VAL A 263 -24.92 42.28 -54.75
CA VAL A 263 -25.29 42.33 -56.16
C VAL A 263 -24.08 42.07 -57.06
N SER A 264 -24.24 41.05 -57.90
CA SER A 264 -23.44 40.78 -59.09
C SER A 264 -23.46 41.97 -60.05
N ASP A 265 -22.31 42.55 -60.34
CA ASP A 265 -22.13 43.48 -61.47
C ASP A 265 -21.48 42.74 -62.65
N ALA A 266 -21.95 43.11 -63.84
CA ALA A 266 -22.07 42.26 -65.03
C ALA A 266 -20.82 42.13 -65.93
N GLY A 267 -20.86 41.09 -66.77
CA GLY A 267 -20.24 40.99 -68.10
C GLY A 267 -18.94 40.19 -68.11
N THR A 268 -18.74 39.09 -68.84
CA THR A 268 -19.17 38.59 -70.16
C THR A 268 -18.55 37.16 -70.23
N ALA A 269 -18.96 36.14 -70.97
CA ALA A 269 -19.98 35.89 -71.97
C ALA A 269 -20.22 34.37 -71.99
N LEU A 270 -21.45 33.96 -72.26
CA LEU A 270 -21.77 32.60 -72.71
C LEU A 270 -21.25 32.42 -74.14
N GLN A 271 -20.43 31.40 -74.39
CA GLN A 271 -20.40 30.74 -75.69
C GLN A 271 -20.46 29.22 -75.52
N LEU A 272 -21.64 28.70 -75.83
CA LEU A 272 -21.83 27.35 -76.35
C LEU A 272 -21.11 27.26 -77.69
N ASP A 273 -20.15 26.35 -77.85
CA ASP A 273 -20.10 25.56 -79.08
C ASP A 273 -19.28 24.25 -78.95
N ARG A 274 -19.87 23.22 -79.57
CA ARG A 274 -19.27 22.02 -80.21
C ARG A 274 -18.71 20.84 -79.42
N VAL A 275 -19.53 19.79 -79.49
CA VAL A 275 -19.22 18.40 -79.90
C VAL A 275 -18.15 18.28 -81.00
N ARG A 276 -17.11 17.47 -80.72
CA ARG A 276 -16.50 16.35 -81.50
C ARG A 276 -15.33 15.80 -80.67
N ALA A 277 -15.06 14.51 -80.58
CA ALA A 277 -15.31 13.39 -81.48
C ALA A 277 -16.11 12.24 -80.84
#